data_AF-A0A2V1CZ10-F1
#
_entry.id   AF-A0A2V1CZ10-F1
#
_cell.length_a   1.000
_cell.length_b   1.000
_cell.length_c   1.000
_cell.angle_alpha   90.00
_cell.angle_beta   90.00
_cell.angle_gamma   90.00
#
_symmetry.space_group_name_H-M   'P 1'
#
loop_
_entity.id
_entity.type
_entity.pdbx_description
1 polymer ?
#
loop_
_entity_poly.entity_id
_entity_poly.type
_entity_poly.pdbx_seq_one_letter_code
_entity_poly.pdbx_strand_id
1 'polypeptide(L)'
;MELSPEQGQDPQDRPSDEQNKDPDTHELDFVKLHPFVRSTVVNKAYGCIVGSALGDTIGLYTEFLPKSTCLEAYKEMKFSLVENVTEAINDSHRKFAIRLRIWIEQGLRALDRPPCGIGALVGSVVTNPDYLAAPFSTAVTRWVKTARHVAPNGSLMRTHPIGIIGVGMSEEACWRLTADVGRTTHADPRCTVACCISVGLIRGLLRGEISREDDVNEAIERAYAWVFTQPDLINPGLDTELTEFEIKRHLERREFERHVYAKSYAELHLDNHKEMGYVYKCLGSAILALRLCIHGRSTPYTIAPPSKTVFEDVITELVLEGGDADTNAAAAGALIGAYLGYTNLPAHWTEGLAHKEWLQEKTMRFLKVVGIVEGYVKEVADEAPNGGKPLMDKNQLEKRDAEMLATILTRKKERDDRDREKKTKAKGLAAWFSKK
;
A
#
# COMPACT_ATOMS: atom_id res chain seq x y z
N MET A 1 60.71 42.09 -48.42
CA MET A 1 59.94 41.92 -47.17
C MET A 1 58.63 41.27 -47.60
N GLU A 2 58.54 39.93 -47.65
CA GLU A 2 58.52 38.99 -46.51
C GLU A 2 57.12 38.98 -45.87
N LEU A 3 56.41 37.85 -45.71
CA LEU A 3 56.72 36.43 -45.96
C LEU A 3 55.50 35.71 -46.60
N SER A 4 55.61 34.41 -46.86
CA SER A 4 54.58 33.57 -47.53
C SER A 4 53.72 32.77 -46.52
N PRO A 5 52.87 31.79 -46.90
CA PRO A 5 51.42 31.96 -46.78
C PRO A 5 50.75 31.05 -45.73
N GLU A 6 49.57 31.45 -45.26
CA GLU A 6 48.74 30.58 -44.41
C GLU A 6 48.12 29.41 -45.19
N GLN A 7 48.01 28.28 -44.51
CA GLN A 7 47.48 27.01 -45.00
C GLN A 7 45.97 26.97 -44.69
N GLY A 8 45.13 26.36 -45.52
CA GLY A 8 44.89 24.92 -45.47
C GLY A 8 43.71 24.61 -44.55
N GLN A 9 42.50 24.60 -45.10
CA GLN A 9 41.27 24.26 -44.36
C GLN A 9 41.15 22.74 -44.16
N ASP A 10 41.03 22.28 -42.91
CA ASP A 10 40.68 20.90 -42.54
C ASP A 10 39.38 20.91 -41.70
N PRO A 11 38.30 20.23 -42.12
CA PRO A 11 37.00 20.33 -41.47
C PRO A 11 36.87 19.41 -40.23
N GLN A 12 37.63 19.71 -39.18
CA GLN A 12 37.55 19.02 -37.87
C GLN A 12 37.23 19.99 -36.74
N ASP A 13 35.97 20.43 -36.67
CA ASP A 13 35.36 20.81 -35.39
C ASP A 13 33.86 20.54 -35.41
N ARG A 14 33.49 19.33 -34.98
CA ARG A 14 32.10 18.96 -34.67
C ARG A 14 32.10 18.57 -33.19
N PRO A 15 31.43 19.31 -32.30
CA PRO A 15 31.39 18.96 -30.89
C PRO A 15 30.91 17.51 -30.70
N SER A 16 31.62 16.74 -29.88
CA SER A 16 31.29 15.33 -29.62
C SER A 16 30.06 15.22 -28.72
N ASP A 17 29.03 14.50 -29.17
CA ASP A 17 27.76 14.24 -28.47
C ASP A 17 27.89 13.30 -27.24
N GLU A 18 28.96 13.44 -26.43
CA GLU A 18 29.23 12.62 -25.24
C GLU A 18 29.09 13.34 -23.90
N GLN A 19 28.81 14.64 -23.88
CA GLN A 19 28.71 15.45 -22.65
C GLN A 19 27.30 15.95 -22.32
N ASN A 20 26.29 15.08 -22.40
CA ASN A 20 25.06 15.26 -21.62
C ASN A 20 24.36 13.92 -21.31
N LYS A 21 25.00 13.06 -20.49
CA LYS A 21 24.34 11.91 -19.87
C LYS A 21 23.75 12.33 -18.53
N ASP A 22 22.43 12.37 -18.47
CA ASP A 22 21.65 12.60 -17.26
C ASP A 22 21.95 11.47 -16.24
N PRO A 23 22.42 11.77 -15.01
CA PRO A 23 22.96 10.76 -14.10
C PRO A 23 21.96 9.66 -13.69
N ASP A 24 20.65 9.90 -13.78
CA ASP A 24 19.62 8.92 -13.40
C ASP A 24 19.41 7.80 -14.46
N THR A 25 20.00 7.89 -15.67
CA THR A 25 19.60 7.01 -16.81
C THR A 25 19.99 5.52 -16.71
N HIS A 26 20.64 5.08 -15.63
CA HIS A 26 21.19 3.72 -15.50
C HIS A 26 20.57 2.85 -14.39
N GLU A 27 19.63 3.37 -13.59
CA GLU A 27 19.12 2.67 -12.40
C GLU A 27 18.32 1.37 -12.66
N LEU A 28 17.79 1.16 -13.86
CA LEU A 28 17.12 -0.10 -14.25
C LEU A 28 18.03 -1.11 -14.95
N ASP A 29 19.33 -0.84 -15.15
CA ASP A 29 20.21 -1.79 -15.84
C ASP A 29 20.36 -3.13 -15.10
N PHE A 30 20.12 -3.16 -13.78
CA PHE A 30 20.11 -4.40 -13.02
C PHE A 30 19.02 -5.40 -13.50
N VAL A 31 17.86 -4.94 -13.97
CA VAL A 31 16.81 -5.84 -14.52
C VAL A 31 17.16 -6.39 -15.90
N LYS A 32 18.21 -5.86 -16.54
CA LYS A 32 18.73 -6.31 -17.84
C LYS A 32 19.83 -7.37 -17.69
N LEU A 33 20.44 -7.52 -16.50
CA LEU A 33 21.55 -8.45 -16.24
C LEU A 33 21.23 -9.90 -16.58
N HIS A 34 20.01 -10.36 -16.30
CA HIS A 34 19.54 -11.69 -16.72
C HIS A 34 18.00 -11.74 -16.76
N PRO A 35 17.37 -12.49 -17.69
CA PRO A 35 15.92 -12.67 -17.71
C PRO A 35 15.31 -13.14 -16.37
N PHE A 36 16.05 -13.94 -15.59
CA PHE A 36 15.61 -14.37 -14.26
C PHE A 36 15.54 -13.22 -13.24
N VAL A 37 16.40 -12.20 -13.34
CA VAL A 37 16.31 -11.01 -12.46
C VAL A 37 15.00 -10.29 -12.77
N ARG A 38 14.73 -10.02 -14.05
CA ARG A 38 13.47 -9.40 -14.50
C ARG A 38 12.24 -10.18 -14.06
N SER A 39 12.21 -11.51 -14.26
CA SER A 39 11.07 -12.33 -13.83
C SER A 39 10.87 -12.30 -12.31
N THR A 40 11.95 -12.22 -11.53
CA THR A 40 11.88 -12.08 -10.06
C THR A 40 11.33 -10.71 -9.66
N VAL A 41 11.80 -9.61 -10.27
CA VAL A 41 11.26 -8.26 -10.01
C VAL A 41 9.78 -8.18 -10.37
N VAL A 42 9.38 -8.74 -11.52
CA VAL A 42 7.96 -8.83 -11.93
C VAL A 42 7.15 -9.64 -10.93
N ASN A 43 7.61 -10.83 -10.52
CA ASN A 43 6.94 -11.67 -9.54
C ASN A 43 6.76 -10.97 -8.19
N LYS A 44 7.80 -10.27 -7.71
CA LYS A 44 7.76 -9.46 -6.48
C LYS A 44 6.84 -8.25 -6.59
N ALA A 45 6.80 -7.57 -7.74
CA ALA A 45 5.91 -6.43 -7.95
C ALA A 45 4.43 -6.85 -8.02
N TYR A 46 4.11 -7.94 -8.71
CA TYR A 46 2.78 -8.56 -8.64
C TYR A 46 2.46 -9.03 -7.22
N GLY A 47 3.44 -9.59 -6.51
CA GLY A 47 3.31 -10.00 -5.11
C GLY A 47 2.93 -8.84 -4.21
N CYS A 48 3.58 -7.68 -4.38
CA CYS A 48 3.26 -6.45 -3.64
C CYS A 48 1.82 -5.97 -3.89
N ILE A 49 1.41 -5.83 -5.17
CA ILE A 49 0.08 -5.29 -5.52
C ILE A 49 -1.04 -6.26 -5.08
N VAL A 50 -0.92 -7.55 -5.43
CA VAL A 50 -1.94 -8.54 -5.09
C VAL A 50 -1.91 -8.86 -3.60
N GLY A 51 -0.73 -8.92 -2.97
CA GLY A 51 -0.58 -9.11 -1.54
C GLY A 51 -1.25 -8.01 -0.72
N SER A 52 -1.14 -6.75 -1.14
CA SER A 52 -1.88 -5.64 -0.53
C SER A 52 -3.39 -5.80 -0.67
N ALA A 53 -3.88 -6.18 -1.86
CA ALA A 53 -5.31 -6.37 -2.11
C ALA A 53 -5.90 -7.58 -1.36
N LEU A 54 -5.12 -8.65 -1.20
CA LEU A 54 -5.50 -9.79 -0.36
C LEU A 54 -5.54 -9.41 1.12
N GLY A 55 -4.53 -8.66 1.61
CA GLY A 55 -4.52 -8.18 2.99
C GLY A 55 -5.74 -7.34 3.33
N ASP A 56 -6.04 -6.33 2.50
CA ASP A 56 -7.25 -5.50 2.54
C ASP A 56 -8.53 -6.36 2.60
N THR A 57 -8.74 -7.21 1.59
CA THR A 57 -9.94 -8.06 1.45
C THR A 57 -10.14 -9.02 2.64
N ILE A 58 -9.06 -9.54 3.22
CA ILE A 58 -9.12 -10.47 4.36
C ILE A 58 -9.32 -9.72 5.68
N GLY A 59 -8.70 -8.54 5.87
CA GLY A 59 -8.84 -7.74 7.09
C GLY A 59 -10.23 -7.14 7.29
N LEU A 60 -10.99 -6.89 6.20
CA LEU A 60 -12.40 -6.50 6.24
C LEU A 60 -13.33 -7.50 6.98
N TYR A 61 -12.89 -8.74 7.22
CA TYR A 61 -13.65 -9.72 8.02
C TYR A 61 -13.58 -9.43 9.53
N THR A 62 -12.64 -8.58 9.96
CA THR A 62 -12.25 -8.33 11.36
C THR A 62 -12.12 -6.84 11.71
N GLU A 63 -12.28 -5.95 10.73
CA GLU A 63 -12.31 -4.49 10.90
C GLU A 63 -13.31 -4.08 12.01
N PHE A 64 -12.91 -3.12 12.85
CA PHE A 64 -13.60 -2.60 14.04
C PHE A 64 -13.89 -3.61 15.17
N LEU A 65 -13.59 -4.90 15.02
CA LEU A 65 -13.82 -5.90 16.06
C LEU A 65 -12.68 -5.90 17.11
N PRO A 66 -12.98 -6.13 18.40
CA PRO A 66 -11.97 -6.50 19.39
C PRO A 66 -11.40 -7.90 19.13
N LYS A 67 -10.14 -8.14 19.50
CA LYS A 67 -9.45 -9.42 19.28
C LYS A 67 -10.22 -10.64 19.82
N SER A 68 -10.84 -10.51 20.98
CA SER A 68 -11.67 -11.57 21.58
C SER A 68 -12.85 -11.97 20.69
N THR A 69 -13.51 -10.99 20.05
CA THR A 69 -14.62 -11.22 19.13
C THR A 69 -14.15 -11.88 17.83
N CYS A 70 -12.96 -11.52 17.32
CA CYS A 70 -12.35 -12.18 16.16
C CYS A 70 -12.12 -13.68 16.43
N LEU A 71 -11.52 -14.02 17.58
CA LEU A 71 -11.23 -15.40 17.99
C LEU A 71 -12.51 -16.22 18.29
N GLU A 72 -13.57 -15.58 18.81
CA GLU A 72 -14.87 -16.23 18.99
C GLU A 72 -15.61 -16.49 17.67
N ALA A 73 -15.46 -15.60 16.68
CA ALA A 73 -16.11 -15.72 15.37
C ALA A 73 -15.40 -16.70 14.43
N TYR A 74 -14.06 -16.64 14.35
CA TYR A 74 -13.24 -17.32 13.34
C TYR A 74 -12.43 -18.48 13.91
N LYS A 75 -13.07 -19.37 14.68
CA LYS A 75 -12.44 -20.46 15.46
C LYS A 75 -11.60 -21.46 14.65
N GLU A 76 -11.77 -21.54 13.34
CA GLU A 76 -10.97 -22.41 12.45
C GLU A 76 -9.77 -21.68 11.81
N MET A 77 -9.65 -20.36 12.02
CA MET A 77 -8.59 -19.48 11.51
C MET A 77 -8.32 -19.66 10.00
N LYS A 78 -9.40 -19.70 9.22
CA LYS A 78 -9.38 -19.90 7.76
C LYS A 78 -10.34 -18.95 7.08
N PHE A 79 -9.83 -18.28 6.06
CA PHE A 79 -10.60 -17.39 5.19
C PHE A 79 -10.66 -17.99 3.78
N SER A 80 -11.81 -17.85 3.12
CA SER A 80 -12.02 -18.26 1.73
C SER A 80 -12.56 -17.08 0.94
N LEU A 81 -11.86 -16.72 -0.12
CA LEU A 81 -12.37 -15.75 -1.09
C LEU A 81 -13.19 -16.41 -2.22
N VAL A 82 -13.13 -17.75 -2.34
CA VAL A 82 -13.98 -18.52 -3.26
C VAL A 82 -15.40 -18.62 -2.69
N GLU A 83 -16.40 -18.68 -3.59
CA GLU A 83 -17.84 -18.40 -3.40
C GLU A 83 -18.36 -18.34 -1.93
N ASN A 84 -18.77 -17.18 -1.40
CA ASN A 84 -19.23 -15.94 -2.05
C ASN A 84 -18.66 -14.67 -1.40
N VAL A 85 -18.02 -13.80 -2.20
CA VAL A 85 -17.16 -12.66 -1.80
C VAL A 85 -17.42 -11.38 -2.66
N THR A 86 -16.71 -10.26 -2.43
CA THR A 86 -17.01 -8.87 -2.89
C THR A 86 -15.76 -7.95 -2.87
N GLU A 87 -15.48 -7.09 -3.90
CA GLU A 87 -14.12 -6.46 -4.09
C GLU A 87 -13.99 -5.18 -5.00
N ALA A 88 -12.77 -4.58 -5.09
CA ALA A 88 -12.27 -3.44 -5.95
C ALA A 88 -10.69 -3.37 -5.84
N ILE A 89 -9.80 -2.41 -6.25
CA ILE A 89 -9.68 -1.05 -6.91
C ILE A 89 -8.33 -1.07 -7.75
N ASN A 90 -7.55 -0.11 -8.32
CA ASN A 90 -7.42 1.36 -8.68
C ASN A 90 -6.27 1.49 -9.76
N ASP A 91 -5.67 2.58 -10.30
CA ASP A 91 -5.86 4.06 -10.35
C ASP A 91 -5.68 4.61 -11.82
N SER A 92 -4.62 5.22 -12.41
CA SER A 92 -3.38 5.98 -12.05
C SER A 92 -2.99 6.96 -13.22
N HIS A 93 -2.05 7.93 -13.22
CA HIS A 93 -1.28 8.70 -12.21
C HIS A 93 -0.95 10.14 -12.78
N ARG A 94 -0.16 11.01 -12.09
CA ARG A 94 0.01 12.52 -12.22
C ARG A 94 -1.28 13.36 -12.21
N LYS A 95 -2.38 12.77 -12.67
CA LYS A 95 -3.79 13.13 -12.46
C LYS A 95 -4.25 13.01 -10.97
N PHE A 96 -3.33 12.88 -10.00
CA PHE A 96 -3.58 12.26 -8.69
C PHE A 96 -4.58 13.00 -7.78
N ALA A 97 -4.39 14.31 -7.52
CA ALA A 97 -5.31 15.05 -6.63
C ALA A 97 -6.75 15.09 -7.20
N ILE A 98 -6.88 15.24 -8.52
CA ILE A 98 -8.16 15.18 -9.24
C ILE A 98 -8.76 13.77 -9.18
N ARG A 99 -7.96 12.72 -9.38
CA ARG A 99 -8.39 11.32 -9.21
C ARG A 99 -8.87 11.02 -7.81
N LEU A 100 -8.18 11.50 -6.77
CA LEU A 100 -8.59 11.29 -5.38
C LEU A 100 -9.88 12.04 -5.06
N ARG A 101 -10.06 13.26 -5.58
CA ARG A 101 -11.31 14.01 -5.48
C ARG A 101 -12.47 13.29 -6.18
N ILE A 102 -12.28 12.89 -7.44
CA ILE A 102 -13.26 12.12 -8.21
C ILE A 102 -13.58 10.80 -7.49
N TRP A 103 -12.59 10.06 -6.99
CA TRP A 103 -12.84 8.81 -6.26
C TRP A 103 -13.68 9.03 -5.00
N ILE A 104 -13.49 10.12 -4.25
CA ILE A 104 -14.34 10.45 -3.10
C ILE A 104 -15.77 10.85 -3.52
N GLU A 105 -15.93 11.58 -4.62
CA GLU A 105 -17.24 12.08 -5.09
C GLU A 105 -18.01 11.06 -5.95
N GLN A 106 -17.32 10.05 -6.51
CA GLN A 106 -17.82 9.22 -7.60
C GLN A 106 -17.42 7.74 -7.49
N GLY A 107 -16.56 7.37 -6.53
CA GLY A 107 -15.98 6.03 -6.42
C GLY A 107 -15.08 5.67 -7.60
N LEU A 108 -14.74 4.38 -7.74
CA LEU A 108 -14.01 3.91 -8.92
C LEU A 108 -15.00 3.78 -10.10
N ARG A 109 -15.07 4.83 -10.92
CA ARG A 109 -15.87 4.84 -12.16
C ARG A 109 -15.53 3.68 -13.11
N ALA A 110 -14.28 3.23 -13.18
CA ALA A 110 -13.85 2.14 -14.07
C ALA A 110 -14.66 0.84 -13.88
N LEU A 111 -14.90 0.45 -12.62
CA LEU A 111 -15.67 -0.73 -12.23
C LEU A 111 -17.08 -0.39 -11.69
N ASP A 112 -17.50 0.88 -11.82
CA ASP A 112 -18.75 1.42 -11.24
C ASP A 112 -18.94 1.13 -9.73
N ARG A 113 -17.84 1.13 -8.96
CA ARG A 113 -17.86 0.90 -7.50
C ARG A 113 -17.93 2.22 -6.72
N PRO A 114 -18.62 2.29 -5.57
CA PRO A 114 -18.60 3.43 -4.65
C PRO A 114 -17.21 3.62 -4.00
N PRO A 115 -16.97 4.76 -3.33
CA PRO A 115 -15.83 4.90 -2.44
C PRO A 115 -15.99 4.03 -1.18
N CYS A 116 -14.86 3.55 -0.64
CA CYS A 116 -14.75 2.83 0.63
C CYS A 116 -13.46 3.29 1.35
N GLY A 117 -13.28 2.98 2.64
CA GLY A 117 -12.04 3.31 3.37
C GLY A 117 -11.71 4.81 3.51
N ILE A 118 -12.68 5.72 3.40
CA ILE A 118 -12.44 7.16 3.56
C ILE A 118 -12.39 7.52 5.06
N GLY A 119 -11.19 7.44 5.63
CA GLY A 119 -10.92 7.98 6.97
C GLY A 119 -11.21 9.48 7.08
N ALA A 120 -11.68 9.92 8.25
CA ALA A 120 -12.20 11.27 8.49
C ALA A 120 -11.20 12.41 8.14
N LEU A 121 -9.89 12.18 8.28
CA LEU A 121 -8.89 13.15 7.83
C LEU A 121 -8.96 13.35 6.31
N VAL A 122 -8.88 12.27 5.53
CA VAL A 122 -8.92 12.30 4.06
C VAL A 122 -10.20 12.96 3.56
N GLY A 123 -11.35 12.57 4.13
CA GLY A 123 -12.63 13.22 3.82
C GLY A 123 -12.57 14.73 4.06
N SER A 124 -12.08 15.18 5.23
CA SER A 124 -12.03 16.60 5.57
C SER A 124 -10.98 17.43 4.81
N VAL A 125 -9.92 16.80 4.29
CA VAL A 125 -8.89 17.47 3.47
C VAL A 125 -9.34 17.56 2.02
N VAL A 126 -9.77 16.46 1.42
CA VAL A 126 -10.01 16.36 -0.04
C VAL A 126 -11.32 17.02 -0.45
N THR A 127 -12.33 17.07 0.43
CA THR A 127 -13.61 17.76 0.16
C THR A 127 -13.51 19.29 0.25
N ASN A 128 -12.43 19.83 0.84
CA ASN A 128 -12.19 21.27 0.93
C ASN A 128 -12.12 21.92 -0.49
N PRO A 129 -12.68 23.12 -0.72
CA PRO A 129 -12.64 23.80 -2.02
C PRO A 129 -11.23 24.07 -2.56
N ASP A 130 -10.29 24.42 -1.69
CA ASP A 130 -8.92 24.80 -2.06
C ASP A 130 -8.06 23.59 -2.44
N TYR A 131 -8.53 22.37 -2.15
CA TYR A 131 -7.75 21.13 -2.27
C TYR A 131 -7.18 20.89 -3.67
N LEU A 132 -7.95 21.22 -4.73
CA LEU A 132 -7.47 21.02 -6.10
C LEU A 132 -6.43 22.06 -6.54
N ALA A 133 -6.34 23.20 -5.85
CA ALA A 133 -5.35 24.25 -6.12
C ALA A 133 -4.08 24.10 -5.26
N ALA A 134 -4.23 23.71 -3.99
CA ALA A 134 -3.13 23.67 -3.02
C ALA A 134 -3.23 22.47 -2.04
N PRO A 135 -3.23 21.21 -2.53
CA PRO A 135 -3.58 20.03 -1.73
C PRO A 135 -2.70 19.85 -0.48
N PHE A 136 -1.38 20.10 -0.61
CA PHE A 136 -0.45 20.08 0.53
C PHE A 136 -0.79 21.16 1.57
N SER A 137 -1.02 22.40 1.15
CA SER A 137 -1.37 23.51 2.04
C SER A 137 -2.71 23.28 2.75
N THR A 138 -3.68 22.65 2.07
CA THR A 138 -4.94 22.19 2.68
C THR A 138 -4.69 21.13 3.76
N ALA A 139 -3.84 20.13 3.49
CA ALA A 139 -3.47 19.09 4.46
C ALA A 139 -2.74 19.66 5.68
N VAL A 140 -1.75 20.55 5.48
CA VAL A 140 -1.04 21.26 6.56
C VAL A 140 -2.02 22.08 7.39
N THR A 141 -2.88 22.88 6.75
CA THR A 141 -3.90 23.69 7.45
C THR A 141 -4.84 22.82 8.29
N ARG A 142 -5.18 21.61 7.82
CA ARG A 142 -6.00 20.67 8.59
C ARG A 142 -5.23 20.04 9.75
N TRP A 143 -3.97 19.68 9.57
CA TRP A 143 -3.10 19.11 10.60
C TRP A 143 -2.81 20.11 11.73
N VAL A 144 -2.50 21.38 11.40
CA VAL A 144 -2.38 22.48 12.37
C VAL A 144 -3.68 22.67 13.17
N LYS A 145 -4.85 22.62 12.51
CA LYS A 145 -6.17 22.66 13.17
C LYS A 145 -6.48 21.43 14.06
N THR A 146 -5.65 20.39 14.05
CA THR A 146 -5.72 19.25 14.99
C THR A 146 -4.64 19.31 16.08
N ALA A 147 -4.08 20.50 16.32
CA ALA A 147 -2.93 20.73 17.21
C ALA A 147 -1.73 19.82 16.89
N ARG A 148 -1.56 19.45 15.59
CA ARG A 148 -0.47 18.59 15.09
C ARG A 148 -0.45 17.17 15.67
N HIS A 149 -1.54 16.71 16.30
CA HIS A 149 -1.60 15.40 16.97
C HIS A 149 -2.14 14.26 16.09
N VAL A 150 -2.86 14.53 15.00
CA VAL A 150 -3.56 13.51 14.20
C VAL A 150 -2.68 12.93 13.09
N ALA A 151 -2.24 11.68 13.27
CA ALA A 151 -1.38 10.92 12.35
C ALA A 151 -1.96 9.54 11.95
N PRO A 152 -3.02 9.49 11.13
CA PRO A 152 -3.61 8.23 10.72
C PRO A 152 -2.77 7.50 9.64
N ASN A 153 -2.89 6.17 9.61
CA ASN A 153 -2.33 5.24 8.63
C ASN A 153 -2.81 5.44 7.18
N GLY A 154 -3.84 6.27 6.97
CA GLY A 154 -4.53 6.42 5.69
C GLY A 154 -3.66 6.83 4.49
N SER A 155 -2.42 7.29 4.68
CA SER A 155 -1.43 7.49 3.59
C SER A 155 -0.66 6.20 3.30
N LEU A 156 -0.13 5.56 4.34
CA LEU A 156 0.69 4.34 4.30
C LEU A 156 0.04 3.21 3.50
N MET A 157 -1.27 3.04 3.64
CA MET A 157 -2.05 1.98 2.97
C MET A 157 -1.95 2.01 1.44
N ARG A 158 -1.79 3.20 0.85
CA ARG A 158 -1.84 3.43 -0.60
C ARG A 158 -0.54 3.90 -1.24
N THR A 159 0.53 4.10 -0.47
CA THR A 159 1.84 4.50 -1.01
C THR A 159 2.66 3.33 -1.56
N HIS A 160 2.28 2.09 -1.28
CA HIS A 160 3.04 0.89 -1.68
C HIS A 160 3.42 0.81 -3.19
N PRO A 161 2.62 1.29 -4.18
CA PRO A 161 3.02 1.26 -5.58
C PRO A 161 4.22 2.18 -5.90
N ILE A 162 4.49 3.19 -5.07
CA ILE A 162 5.64 4.09 -5.24
C ILE A 162 6.96 3.31 -5.05
N GLY A 163 6.98 2.25 -4.25
CA GLY A 163 8.14 1.35 -4.13
C GLY A 163 8.43 0.55 -5.40
N ILE A 164 7.42 0.37 -6.28
CA ILE A 164 7.57 -0.24 -7.60
C ILE A 164 8.05 0.82 -8.61
N ILE A 165 7.49 2.04 -8.57
CA ILE A 165 7.98 3.18 -9.37
C ILE A 165 9.46 3.45 -9.08
N GLY A 166 9.83 3.45 -7.81
CA GLY A 166 11.18 3.75 -7.32
C GLY A 166 12.22 2.64 -7.52
N VAL A 167 11.87 1.51 -8.15
CA VAL A 167 12.84 0.45 -8.49
C VAL A 167 13.96 0.98 -9.39
N GLY A 168 13.66 1.97 -10.22
CA GLY A 168 14.60 2.71 -11.06
C GLY A 168 14.91 4.13 -10.58
N MET A 169 14.84 4.39 -9.27
CA MET A 169 15.15 5.68 -8.66
C MET A 169 16.05 5.48 -7.44
N SER A 170 16.81 6.50 -7.06
CA SER A 170 17.62 6.47 -5.84
C SER A 170 16.72 6.40 -4.59
N GLU A 171 17.27 5.95 -3.47
CA GLU A 171 16.50 5.79 -2.22
C GLU A 171 15.85 7.13 -1.80
N GLU A 172 16.61 8.22 -1.89
CA GLU A 172 16.14 9.58 -1.56
C GLU A 172 15.12 10.13 -2.57
N ALA A 173 15.28 9.90 -3.87
CA ALA A 173 14.30 10.33 -4.87
C ALA A 173 12.96 9.58 -4.68
N CYS A 174 13.03 8.29 -4.36
CA CYS A 174 11.87 7.47 -4.02
C CYS A 174 11.18 7.95 -2.73
N TRP A 175 11.94 8.31 -1.69
CA TRP A 175 11.40 8.89 -0.46
C TRP A 175 10.79 10.28 -0.67
N ARG A 176 11.40 11.16 -1.47
CA ARG A 176 10.83 12.48 -1.79
C ARG A 176 9.50 12.35 -2.53
N LEU A 177 9.43 11.51 -3.57
CA LEU A 177 8.17 11.20 -4.27
C LEU A 177 7.10 10.64 -3.31
N THR A 178 7.51 9.79 -2.36
CA THR A 178 6.61 9.22 -1.34
C THR A 178 6.09 10.28 -0.37
N ALA A 179 6.96 11.15 0.11
CA ALA A 179 6.60 12.26 0.99
C ALA A 179 5.65 13.22 0.28
N ASP A 180 5.95 13.62 -0.96
CA ASP A 180 5.14 14.56 -1.73
C ASP A 180 3.74 14.01 -2.02
N VAL A 181 3.62 12.72 -2.39
CA VAL A 181 2.31 12.06 -2.59
C VAL A 181 1.57 11.89 -1.26
N GLY A 182 2.23 11.44 -0.18
CA GLY A 182 1.59 11.24 1.12
C GLY A 182 1.06 12.55 1.75
N ARG A 183 1.89 13.61 1.71
CA ARG A 183 1.61 14.93 2.29
C ARG A 183 0.51 15.70 1.59
N THR A 184 0.06 15.27 0.39
CA THR A 184 -1.22 15.75 -0.19
C THR A 184 -2.41 15.55 0.75
N THR A 185 -2.36 14.58 1.67
CA THR A 185 -3.48 14.27 2.59
C THR A 185 -3.07 14.13 4.04
N HIS A 186 -1.84 13.66 4.30
CA HIS A 186 -1.32 13.40 5.64
C HIS A 186 -0.02 14.19 5.82
N ALA A 187 -0.15 15.45 6.26
CA ALA A 187 1.01 16.32 6.45
C ALA A 187 1.91 15.89 7.61
N ASP A 188 1.40 15.11 8.58
CA ASP A 188 2.11 14.75 9.82
C ASP A 188 3.46 14.04 9.54
N PRO A 189 4.56 14.41 10.23
CA PRO A 189 5.86 13.79 10.04
C PRO A 189 5.88 12.27 10.28
N ARG A 190 5.05 11.77 11.20
CA ARG A 190 4.94 10.33 11.53
C ARG A 190 4.30 9.54 10.39
N CYS A 191 3.32 10.15 9.71
CA CYS A 191 2.77 9.60 8.47
C CYS A 191 3.83 9.58 7.37
N THR A 192 4.58 10.67 7.23
CA THR A 192 5.63 10.81 6.21
C THR A 192 6.73 9.76 6.38
N VAL A 193 7.30 9.61 7.57
CA VAL A 193 8.39 8.64 7.82
C VAL A 193 7.91 7.19 7.65
N ALA A 194 6.69 6.88 8.07
CA ALA A 194 6.12 5.54 7.89
C ALA A 194 5.93 5.17 6.41
N CYS A 195 5.44 6.11 5.59
CA CYS A 195 5.34 5.90 4.16
C CYS A 195 6.72 5.69 3.52
N CYS A 196 7.72 6.52 3.88
CA CYS A 196 9.09 6.42 3.36
C CYS A 196 9.75 5.08 3.72
N ILE A 197 9.60 4.61 4.96
CA ILE A 197 10.09 3.29 5.39
C ILE A 197 9.43 2.18 4.57
N SER A 198 8.10 2.12 4.52
CA SER A 198 7.38 1.06 3.79
C SER A 198 7.74 1.03 2.31
N VAL A 199 7.79 2.19 1.66
CA VAL A 199 8.18 2.31 0.25
C VAL A 199 9.66 1.96 0.00
N GLY A 200 10.57 2.39 0.87
CA GLY A 200 11.99 2.03 0.80
C GLY A 200 12.23 0.53 0.96
N LEU A 201 11.51 -0.11 1.90
CA LEU A 201 11.51 -1.56 2.06
C LEU A 201 11.02 -2.27 0.80
N ILE A 202 9.89 -1.86 0.20
CA ILE A 202 9.38 -2.44 -1.06
C ILE A 202 10.42 -2.29 -2.19
N ARG A 203 10.99 -1.09 -2.36
CA ARG A 203 12.04 -0.81 -3.36
C ARG A 203 13.23 -1.77 -3.20
N GLY A 204 13.79 -1.85 -1.98
CA GLY A 204 14.94 -2.71 -1.69
C GLY A 204 14.62 -4.21 -1.82
N LEU A 205 13.42 -4.64 -1.41
CA LEU A 205 12.94 -6.01 -1.59
C LEU A 205 12.85 -6.39 -3.07
N LEU A 206 12.33 -5.52 -3.94
CA LEU A 206 12.26 -5.75 -5.39
C LEU A 206 13.65 -5.79 -6.02
N ARG A 207 14.55 -4.88 -5.64
CA ARG A 207 15.92 -4.80 -6.16
C ARG A 207 16.84 -5.92 -5.65
N GLY A 208 16.44 -6.63 -4.58
CA GLY A 208 17.27 -7.65 -3.92
C GLY A 208 18.30 -7.08 -2.94
N GLU A 209 18.20 -5.79 -2.63
CA GLU A 209 19.01 -5.06 -1.64
C GLU A 209 18.58 -5.41 -0.20
N ILE A 210 17.41 -6.02 -0.02
CA ILE A 210 16.86 -6.47 1.27
C ILE A 210 16.48 -7.96 1.18
N SER A 211 17.01 -8.74 2.13
CA SER A 211 16.87 -10.21 2.21
C SER A 211 16.81 -10.77 3.64
N ARG A 212 17.35 -10.05 4.63
CA ARG A 212 17.49 -10.44 6.05
C ARG A 212 16.86 -9.38 6.96
N GLU A 213 16.64 -9.70 8.24
CA GLU A 213 16.16 -8.71 9.22
C GLU A 213 17.15 -7.56 9.44
N ASP A 214 18.46 -7.80 9.34
CA ASP A 214 19.48 -6.74 9.42
C ASP A 214 19.30 -5.71 8.30
N ASP A 215 19.14 -6.17 7.05
CA ASP A 215 18.91 -5.31 5.88
C ASP A 215 17.63 -4.46 6.04
N VAL A 216 16.58 -5.02 6.65
CA VAL A 216 15.33 -4.33 7.00
C VAL A 216 15.59 -3.27 8.07
N ASN A 217 16.35 -3.60 9.13
CA ASN A 217 16.66 -2.68 10.22
C ASN A 217 17.52 -1.50 9.74
N GLU A 218 18.50 -1.73 8.87
CA GLU A 218 19.31 -0.67 8.25
C GLU A 218 18.46 0.25 7.37
N ALA A 219 17.56 -0.31 6.55
CA ALA A 219 16.67 0.48 5.69
C ALA A 219 15.68 1.35 6.49
N ILE A 220 15.18 0.84 7.62
CA ILE A 220 14.36 1.60 8.58
C ILE A 220 15.14 2.81 9.12
N GLU A 221 16.39 2.61 9.55
CA GLU A 221 17.22 3.69 10.10
C GLU A 221 17.63 4.72 9.06
N ARG A 222 18.00 4.31 7.84
CA ARG A 222 18.28 5.26 6.74
C ARG A 222 17.06 6.13 6.42
N ALA A 223 15.88 5.54 6.25
CA ALA A 223 14.65 6.27 5.96
C ALA A 223 14.24 7.21 7.11
N TYR A 224 14.40 6.77 8.37
CA TYR A 224 14.15 7.62 9.54
C TYR A 224 15.11 8.81 9.60
N ALA A 225 16.42 8.56 9.45
CA ALA A 225 17.44 9.61 9.47
C ALA A 225 17.28 10.60 8.31
N TRP A 226 16.94 10.12 7.11
CA TRP A 226 16.66 10.98 5.96
C TRP A 226 15.47 11.91 6.26
N VAL A 227 14.30 11.37 6.66
CA VAL A 227 13.14 12.22 6.97
C VAL A 227 13.42 13.18 8.12
N PHE A 228 14.14 12.75 9.16
CA PHE A 228 14.50 13.59 10.32
C PHE A 228 15.45 14.75 9.96
N THR A 229 16.21 14.66 8.87
CA THR A 229 17.10 15.74 8.40
C THR A 229 16.43 16.72 7.43
N GLN A 230 15.25 16.41 6.89
CA GLN A 230 14.53 17.31 5.97
C GLN A 230 13.66 18.33 6.74
N PRO A 231 13.97 19.65 6.73
CA PRO A 231 13.24 20.64 7.53
C PRO A 231 11.74 20.72 7.18
N ASP A 232 11.40 20.55 5.89
CA ASP A 232 10.02 20.60 5.43
C ASP A 232 9.20 19.36 5.82
N LEU A 233 9.86 18.22 6.08
CA LEU A 233 9.19 16.99 6.48
C LEU A 233 8.98 16.92 8.00
N ILE A 234 9.88 17.47 8.81
CA ILE A 234 9.73 17.56 10.27
C ILE A 234 8.91 18.78 10.73
N ASN A 235 8.91 19.86 9.94
CA ASN A 235 8.05 21.03 10.11
C ASN A 235 7.20 21.28 8.83
N PRO A 236 6.11 20.51 8.62
CA PRO A 236 5.20 20.69 7.50
C PRO A 236 4.58 22.09 7.46
N GLY A 237 4.92 22.86 6.42
CA GLY A 237 4.52 24.26 6.27
C GLY A 237 5.57 25.27 6.75
N LEU A 238 6.70 24.81 7.31
CA LEU A 238 7.79 25.65 7.83
C LEU A 238 7.31 26.70 8.85
N ASP A 239 6.51 26.23 9.81
CA ASP A 239 5.92 27.05 10.86
C ASP A 239 7.01 27.70 11.75
N THR A 240 7.06 29.03 11.76
CA THR A 240 8.07 29.82 12.48
C THR A 240 7.80 29.95 13.97
N GLU A 241 6.59 29.63 14.43
CA GLU A 241 6.19 29.78 15.83
C GLU A 241 6.59 28.56 16.68
N LEU A 242 7.00 27.45 16.05
CA LEU A 242 7.46 26.24 16.73
C LEU A 242 8.94 26.31 17.09
N THR A 243 9.28 25.94 18.32
CA THR A 243 10.68 25.75 18.71
C THR A 243 11.29 24.51 18.06
N GLU A 244 12.62 24.49 17.91
CA GLU A 244 13.38 23.33 17.42
C GLU A 244 13.07 22.05 18.24
N PHE A 245 12.80 22.20 19.54
CA PHE A 245 12.40 21.11 20.43
C PHE A 245 11.02 20.55 20.04
N GLU A 246 10.01 21.40 19.85
CA GLU A 246 8.66 20.97 19.45
C GLU A 246 8.67 20.31 18.07
N ILE A 247 9.41 20.87 17.10
CA ILE A 247 9.61 20.28 15.77
C ILE A 247 10.20 18.86 15.90
N LYS A 248 11.24 18.69 16.71
CA LYS A 248 11.87 17.37 16.95
C LYS A 248 10.93 16.40 17.67
N ARG A 249 9.97 16.87 18.48
CA ARG A 249 8.97 16.02 19.14
C ARG A 249 7.92 15.44 18.19
N HIS A 250 7.74 15.98 16.98
CA HIS A 250 6.87 15.33 15.99
C HIS A 250 7.37 13.93 15.61
N LEU A 251 8.68 13.67 15.72
CA LEU A 251 9.30 12.35 15.55
C LEU A 251 9.95 11.90 16.87
N GLU A 252 9.15 11.71 17.92
CA GLU A 252 9.67 11.20 19.20
C GLU A 252 10.18 9.76 19.04
N ARG A 253 11.51 9.63 19.00
CA ARG A 253 12.25 8.38 18.76
C ARG A 253 11.75 7.19 19.59
N ARG A 254 11.46 7.38 20.89
CA ARG A 254 10.95 6.33 21.78
C ARG A 254 9.58 5.81 21.38
N GLU A 255 8.71 6.68 20.87
CA GLU A 255 7.39 6.28 20.38
C GLU A 255 7.52 5.50 19.06
N PHE A 256 8.38 5.97 18.15
CA PHE A 256 8.69 5.28 16.91
C PHE A 256 9.22 3.86 17.17
N GLU A 257 10.27 3.73 18.00
CA GLU A 257 10.92 2.45 18.32
C GLU A 257 9.96 1.43 18.94
N ARG A 258 9.07 1.87 19.84
CA ARG A 258 8.08 1.03 20.53
C ARG A 258 7.22 0.20 19.57
N HIS A 259 6.88 0.75 18.41
CA HIS A 259 6.06 0.06 17.42
C HIS A 259 6.92 -0.61 16.34
N VAL A 260 7.98 0.06 15.86
CA VAL A 260 8.80 -0.41 14.73
C VAL A 260 9.72 -1.58 15.11
N TYR A 261 10.06 -1.75 16.39
CA TYR A 261 10.87 -2.89 16.89
C TYR A 261 10.08 -3.85 17.80
N ALA A 262 8.75 -3.74 17.83
CA ALA A 262 7.86 -4.67 18.53
C ALA A 262 8.13 -6.13 18.11
N LYS A 263 8.02 -7.06 19.08
CA LYS A 263 8.35 -8.48 18.93
C LYS A 263 7.11 -9.38 18.83
N SER A 264 5.93 -8.85 19.08
CA SER A 264 4.63 -9.50 18.92
C SER A 264 3.55 -8.47 18.56
N TYR A 265 2.48 -8.89 17.87
CA TYR A 265 1.35 -7.99 17.59
C TYR A 265 0.65 -7.51 18.88
N ALA A 266 0.74 -8.29 19.96
CA ALA A 266 0.20 -7.94 21.27
C ALA A 266 0.82 -6.66 21.87
N GLU A 267 2.10 -6.36 21.57
CA GLU A 267 2.77 -5.11 21.98
C GLU A 267 2.25 -3.88 21.22
N LEU A 268 1.62 -4.06 20.05
CA LEU A 268 1.07 -2.97 19.24
C LEU A 268 -0.35 -2.57 19.68
N HIS A 269 -1.05 -3.44 20.42
CA HIS A 269 -2.43 -3.22 20.88
C HIS A 269 -3.37 -2.73 19.76
N LEU A 270 -3.48 -3.52 18.67
CA LEU A 270 -4.14 -3.10 17.43
C LEU A 270 -5.64 -2.82 17.59
N ASP A 271 -6.32 -3.49 18.52
CA ASP A 271 -7.74 -3.28 18.86
C ASP A 271 -8.01 -2.12 19.84
N ASN A 272 -6.99 -1.36 20.29
CA ASN A 272 -7.22 -0.19 21.14
C ASN A 272 -7.98 0.92 20.38
N HIS A 273 -9.30 0.98 20.59
CA HIS A 273 -10.21 1.97 19.99
C HIS A 273 -9.77 3.45 20.10
N LYS A 274 -8.92 3.83 21.06
CA LYS A 274 -8.40 5.21 21.17
C LYS A 274 -7.26 5.54 20.20
N GLU A 275 -6.58 4.50 19.70
CA GLU A 275 -5.38 4.58 18.84
C GLU A 275 -5.60 3.82 17.53
N MET A 276 -6.86 3.49 17.22
CA MET A 276 -7.27 2.84 15.97
C MET A 276 -6.91 3.73 14.78
N GLY A 277 -6.35 3.14 13.74
CA GLY A 277 -5.78 3.86 12.61
C GLY A 277 -4.47 4.61 12.89
N TYR A 278 -3.80 4.44 14.04
CA TYR A 278 -2.53 5.11 14.25
C TYR A 278 -1.41 4.56 13.35
N VAL A 279 -0.74 5.45 12.60
CA VAL A 279 0.22 5.05 11.55
C VAL A 279 1.38 4.19 12.04
N TYR A 280 1.91 4.43 13.24
CA TYR A 280 3.01 3.62 13.77
C TYR A 280 2.59 2.20 14.17
N LYS A 281 1.32 1.97 14.54
CA LYS A 281 0.81 0.61 14.76
C LYS A 281 0.76 -0.19 13.46
N CYS A 282 0.20 0.43 12.42
CA CYS A 282 0.10 -0.13 11.07
C CYS A 282 1.49 -0.42 10.46
N LEU A 283 2.44 0.51 10.62
CA LEU A 283 3.83 0.30 10.22
C LEU A 283 4.49 -0.83 11.03
N GLY A 284 4.31 -0.85 12.34
CA GLY A 284 4.85 -1.88 13.23
C GLY A 284 4.35 -3.28 12.89
N SER A 285 3.05 -3.43 12.62
CA SER A 285 2.48 -4.72 12.19
C SER A 285 3.01 -5.16 10.83
N ALA A 286 3.15 -4.23 9.89
CA ALA A 286 3.65 -4.55 8.55
C ALA A 286 5.13 -4.97 8.56
N ILE A 287 5.97 -4.31 9.38
CA ILE A 287 7.39 -4.68 9.56
C ILE A 287 7.52 -5.99 10.34
N LEU A 288 6.70 -6.23 11.36
CA LEU A 288 6.70 -7.51 12.10
C LEU A 288 6.26 -8.68 11.20
N ALA A 289 5.24 -8.50 10.36
CA ALA A 289 4.85 -9.47 9.33
C ALA A 289 6.02 -9.81 8.37
N LEU A 290 6.77 -8.79 7.92
CA LEU A 290 7.96 -8.99 7.09
C LEU A 290 9.06 -9.79 7.82
N ARG A 291 9.35 -9.46 9.09
CA ARG A 291 10.31 -10.23 9.92
C ARG A 291 9.88 -11.68 10.14
N LEU A 292 8.58 -11.93 10.31
CA LEU A 292 8.03 -13.28 10.44
C LEU A 292 8.23 -14.08 9.14
N CYS A 293 7.91 -13.50 7.98
CA CYS A 293 8.16 -14.14 6.68
C CYS A 293 9.66 -14.36 6.39
N ILE A 294 10.54 -13.42 6.75
CA ILE A 294 12.00 -13.58 6.63
C ILE A 294 12.51 -14.77 7.45
N HIS A 295 11.98 -14.95 8.66
CA HIS A 295 12.28 -16.10 9.51
C HIS A 295 11.54 -17.39 9.12
N GLY A 296 10.66 -17.36 8.12
CA GLY A 296 9.85 -18.50 7.68
C GLY A 296 8.76 -18.93 8.70
N ARG A 297 8.34 -18.04 9.60
CA ARG A 297 7.41 -18.33 10.71
C ARG A 297 6.09 -17.60 10.54
N SER A 298 5.03 -18.16 11.10
CA SER A 298 3.74 -17.48 11.27
C SER A 298 3.66 -16.64 12.56
N THR A 299 4.32 -17.10 13.64
CA THR A 299 4.34 -16.41 14.94
C THR A 299 5.76 -16.32 15.51
N PRO A 300 6.04 -15.36 16.42
CA PRO A 300 7.38 -15.20 17.01
C PRO A 300 7.88 -16.45 17.77
N TYR A 301 6.94 -17.21 18.34
CA TYR A 301 7.21 -18.25 19.34
C TYR A 301 7.26 -19.68 18.78
N THR A 302 6.89 -19.91 17.51
CA THR A 302 6.88 -21.25 16.90
C THR A 302 8.22 -21.62 16.27
N ILE A 303 8.77 -22.78 16.67
CA ILE A 303 9.94 -23.43 16.04
C ILE A 303 9.47 -24.45 14.98
N ALA A 304 8.49 -24.06 14.17
CA ALA A 304 7.99 -24.88 13.06
C ALA A 304 8.94 -24.79 11.85
N PRO A 305 9.00 -25.82 10.98
CA PRO A 305 9.68 -25.70 9.69
C PRO A 305 8.97 -24.66 8.80
N PRO A 306 9.67 -24.03 7.83
CA PRO A 306 9.11 -22.97 7.00
C PRO A 306 7.78 -23.36 6.33
N SER A 307 6.74 -22.60 6.63
CA SER A 307 5.39 -22.91 6.16
C SER A 307 5.24 -22.64 4.67
N LYS A 308 4.59 -23.57 3.94
CA LYS A 308 4.16 -23.33 2.55
C LYS A 308 3.01 -22.33 2.45
N THR A 309 2.35 -22.02 3.55
CA THR A 309 1.25 -21.04 3.66
C THR A 309 1.69 -19.78 4.40
N VAL A 310 2.99 -19.49 4.54
CA VAL A 310 3.50 -18.40 5.40
C VAL A 310 2.86 -17.01 5.16
N PHE A 311 2.43 -16.68 3.93
CA PHE A 311 1.64 -15.47 3.67
C PHE A 311 0.24 -15.54 4.33
N GLU A 312 -0.48 -16.64 4.09
CA GLU A 312 -1.82 -16.91 4.64
C GLU A 312 -1.76 -16.96 6.17
N ASP A 313 -0.77 -17.64 6.74
CA ASP A 313 -0.59 -17.77 8.18
C ASP A 313 -0.32 -16.40 8.85
N VAL A 314 0.64 -15.61 8.31
CA VAL A 314 1.04 -14.30 8.88
C VAL A 314 -0.07 -13.25 8.76
N ILE A 315 -0.80 -13.23 7.64
CA ILE A 315 -1.97 -12.34 7.48
C ILE A 315 -3.12 -12.79 8.37
N THR A 316 -3.39 -14.10 8.50
CA THR A 316 -4.44 -14.64 9.38
C THR A 316 -4.20 -14.26 10.84
N GLU A 317 -2.98 -14.45 11.35
CA GLU A 317 -2.63 -14.03 12.72
C GLU A 317 -2.78 -12.51 12.91
N LEU A 318 -2.40 -11.71 11.91
CA LEU A 318 -2.53 -10.25 11.97
C LEU A 318 -3.98 -9.76 12.00
N VAL A 319 -4.85 -10.28 11.12
CA VAL A 319 -6.25 -9.81 11.05
C VAL A 319 -7.04 -10.22 12.30
N LEU A 320 -6.69 -11.36 12.91
CA LEU A 320 -7.32 -11.82 14.16
C LEU A 320 -7.02 -10.92 15.37
N GLU A 321 -6.01 -10.04 15.31
CA GLU A 321 -5.81 -8.96 16.29
C GLU A 321 -6.92 -7.90 16.25
N GLY A 322 -7.68 -7.82 15.15
CA GLY A 322 -8.80 -6.91 14.99
C GLY A 322 -8.40 -5.44 14.86
N GLY A 323 -9.31 -4.56 15.26
CA GLY A 323 -9.15 -3.11 15.13
C GLY A 323 -9.16 -2.64 13.68
N ASP A 324 -8.10 -1.95 13.25
CA ASP A 324 -7.95 -1.46 11.86
C ASP A 324 -7.32 -2.55 10.96
N ALA A 325 -8.02 -3.69 10.86
CA ALA A 325 -7.46 -4.95 10.38
C ALA A 325 -7.21 -4.97 8.87
N ASP A 326 -8.08 -4.35 8.07
CA ASP A 326 -7.92 -4.17 6.62
C ASP A 326 -6.70 -3.31 6.30
N THR A 327 -6.56 -2.13 6.92
CA THR A 327 -5.43 -1.25 6.65
C THR A 327 -4.10 -1.85 7.11
N ASN A 328 -4.09 -2.50 8.27
CA ASN A 328 -2.90 -3.19 8.80
C ASN A 328 -2.48 -4.35 7.90
N ALA A 329 -3.43 -5.17 7.45
CA ALA A 329 -3.16 -6.30 6.57
C ALA A 329 -2.82 -5.87 5.14
N ALA A 330 -3.39 -4.78 4.61
CA ALA A 330 -3.01 -4.20 3.33
C ALA A 330 -1.53 -3.75 3.33
N ALA A 331 -1.11 -3.01 4.38
CA ALA A 331 0.27 -2.56 4.53
C ALA A 331 1.25 -3.74 4.73
N ALA A 332 0.87 -4.74 5.53
CA ALA A 332 1.66 -5.96 5.70
C ALA A 332 1.77 -6.78 4.41
N GLY A 333 0.62 -7.02 3.76
CA GLY A 333 0.47 -7.77 2.52
C GLY A 333 1.31 -7.22 1.37
N ALA A 334 1.46 -5.89 1.28
CA ALA A 334 2.38 -5.25 0.35
C ALA A 334 3.85 -5.66 0.59
N LEU A 335 4.33 -5.58 1.84
CA LEU A 335 5.72 -5.93 2.18
C LEU A 335 6.01 -7.42 2.04
N ILE A 336 5.17 -8.29 2.62
CA ILE A 336 5.39 -9.74 2.54
C ILE A 336 5.18 -10.27 1.12
N GLY A 337 4.28 -9.64 0.35
CA GLY A 337 4.09 -9.91 -1.07
C GLY A 337 5.30 -9.48 -1.91
N ALA A 338 5.91 -8.32 -1.62
CA ALA A 338 7.16 -7.88 -2.23
C ALA A 338 8.36 -8.78 -1.90
N TYR A 339 8.36 -9.41 -0.72
CA TYR A 339 9.38 -10.39 -0.32
C TYR A 339 9.19 -11.76 -1.00
N LEU A 340 7.99 -12.36 -0.88
CA LEU A 340 7.68 -13.72 -1.32
C LEU A 340 7.42 -13.84 -2.83
N GLY A 341 6.86 -12.79 -3.45
CA GLY A 341 6.41 -12.81 -4.84
C GLY A 341 5.07 -13.52 -5.07
N TYR A 342 4.36 -13.12 -6.13
CA TYR A 342 3.01 -13.56 -6.47
C TYR A 342 2.84 -15.10 -6.54
N THR A 343 3.83 -15.82 -7.07
CA THR A 343 3.80 -17.30 -7.17
C THR A 343 3.72 -18.01 -5.82
N ASN A 344 4.01 -17.33 -4.72
CA ASN A 344 3.99 -17.88 -3.35
C ASN A 344 2.81 -17.34 -2.52
N LEU A 345 1.84 -16.65 -3.14
CA LEU A 345 0.59 -16.24 -2.50
C LEU A 345 -0.40 -17.43 -2.47
N PRO A 346 -1.28 -17.52 -1.45
CA PRO A 346 -2.29 -18.58 -1.35
C PRO A 346 -3.24 -18.57 -2.55
N ALA A 347 -3.17 -19.63 -3.37
CA ALA A 347 -3.88 -19.70 -4.65
C ALA A 347 -5.39 -19.46 -4.50
N HIS A 348 -6.05 -20.10 -3.52
CA HIS A 348 -7.49 -19.96 -3.26
C HIS A 348 -7.91 -18.57 -2.77
N TRP A 349 -6.99 -17.76 -2.24
CA TRP A 349 -7.24 -16.32 -2.04
C TRP A 349 -7.06 -15.57 -3.36
N THR A 350 -5.97 -15.80 -4.10
CA THR A 350 -5.75 -15.10 -5.40
C THR A 350 -6.83 -15.42 -6.45
N GLU A 351 -7.50 -16.58 -6.37
CA GLU A 351 -8.58 -17.01 -7.27
C GLU A 351 -9.96 -16.51 -6.83
N GLY A 352 -10.14 -16.25 -5.53
CA GLY A 352 -11.37 -15.68 -4.98
C GLY A 352 -11.38 -14.15 -4.90
N LEU A 353 -10.21 -13.51 -4.97
CA LEU A 353 -10.10 -12.10 -5.31
C LEU A 353 -10.67 -11.92 -6.72
N ALA A 354 -11.90 -11.39 -6.82
CA ALA A 354 -12.50 -10.99 -8.09
C ALA A 354 -11.98 -9.62 -8.55
N HIS A 355 -12.33 -9.23 -9.79
CA HIS A 355 -11.63 -8.23 -10.59
C HIS A 355 -10.10 -8.47 -10.75
N LYS A 356 -9.59 -9.66 -10.39
CA LYS A 356 -8.20 -10.10 -10.51
C LYS A 356 -7.64 -9.89 -11.90
N GLU A 357 -8.36 -10.31 -12.95
CA GLU A 357 -7.88 -10.24 -14.33
C GLU A 357 -7.63 -8.77 -14.72
N TRP A 358 -8.52 -7.87 -14.29
CA TRP A 358 -8.38 -6.43 -14.48
C TRP A 358 -7.20 -5.87 -13.67
N LEU A 359 -7.07 -6.21 -12.38
CA LEU A 359 -5.95 -5.78 -11.53
C LEU A 359 -4.61 -6.29 -12.06
N GLN A 360 -4.57 -7.52 -12.59
CA GLN A 360 -3.38 -8.14 -13.17
C GLN A 360 -3.03 -7.54 -14.53
N GLU A 361 -4.01 -7.14 -15.35
CA GLU A 361 -3.77 -6.35 -16.57
C GLU A 361 -3.24 -4.96 -16.23
N LYS A 362 -3.85 -4.25 -15.27
CA LYS A 362 -3.36 -2.94 -14.80
C LYS A 362 -1.95 -3.05 -14.22
N THR A 363 -1.64 -4.12 -13.50
CA THR A 363 -0.27 -4.39 -13.02
C THR A 363 0.70 -4.62 -14.18
N MET A 364 0.35 -5.42 -15.20
CA MET A 364 1.18 -5.62 -16.40
C MET A 364 1.46 -4.30 -17.13
N ARG A 365 0.43 -3.46 -17.27
CA ARG A 365 0.51 -2.15 -17.94
C ARG A 365 1.36 -1.17 -17.12
N PHE A 366 1.16 -1.14 -15.80
CA PHE A 366 1.96 -0.34 -14.86
C PHE A 366 3.45 -0.73 -14.90
N LEU A 367 3.79 -2.02 -14.89
CA LEU A 367 5.19 -2.48 -14.98
C LEU A 367 5.85 -2.14 -16.32
N LYS A 368 5.06 -1.95 -17.39
CA LYS A 368 5.56 -1.41 -18.67
C LYS A 368 5.76 0.11 -18.64
N VAL A 369 4.85 0.86 -18.00
CA VAL A 369 5.02 2.32 -17.78
C VAL A 369 6.26 2.63 -16.93
N VAL A 370 6.57 1.78 -15.95
CA VAL A 370 7.79 1.89 -15.10
C VAL A 370 9.05 1.35 -15.81
N GLY A 371 8.92 0.65 -16.94
CA GLY A 371 10.06 0.10 -17.70
C GLY A 371 10.67 -1.20 -17.14
N ILE A 372 10.07 -1.81 -16.11
CA ILE A 372 10.44 -3.13 -15.59
C ILE A 372 10.15 -4.23 -16.62
N VAL A 373 9.06 -4.09 -17.37
CA VAL A 373 8.67 -4.96 -18.48
C VAL A 373 8.79 -4.18 -19.78
N GLU A 374 9.46 -4.77 -20.78
CA GLU A 374 9.57 -4.16 -22.11
C GLU A 374 8.21 -4.17 -22.84
N GLY A 375 7.88 -3.05 -23.50
CA GLY A 375 6.74 -2.95 -24.40
C GLY A 375 6.02 -1.60 -24.33
N TYR A 376 5.28 -1.28 -25.40
CA TYR A 376 4.48 -0.06 -25.49
C TYR A 376 3.13 -0.19 -24.77
N VAL A 377 2.66 0.91 -24.17
CA VAL A 377 1.37 0.99 -23.48
C VAL A 377 0.47 1.98 -24.23
N LYS A 378 -0.56 1.46 -24.92
CA LYS A 378 -1.63 2.27 -25.51
C LYS A 378 -2.52 2.83 -24.41
N GLU A 379 -2.97 4.07 -24.53
CA GLU A 379 -4.05 4.61 -23.69
C GLU A 379 -5.33 3.76 -23.83
N VAL A 380 -6.08 3.66 -22.73
CA VAL A 380 -7.36 2.95 -22.64
C VAL A 380 -8.32 3.80 -21.82
N ALA A 381 -9.62 3.73 -22.14
CA ALA A 381 -10.62 4.66 -21.59
C ALA A 381 -10.75 4.54 -20.06
N ASP A 382 -10.66 3.34 -19.50
CA ASP A 382 -10.80 3.10 -18.05
C ASP A 382 -9.63 3.64 -17.21
N GLU A 383 -8.52 4.02 -17.85
CA GLU A 383 -7.38 4.75 -17.25
C GLU A 383 -7.50 6.28 -17.35
N ALA A 384 -8.66 6.82 -17.74
CA ALA A 384 -9.00 8.21 -17.49
C ALA A 384 -9.42 8.42 -16.01
N PRO A 385 -9.33 9.64 -15.44
CA PRO A 385 -9.70 9.91 -14.04
C PRO A 385 -11.17 9.56 -13.70
N ASN A 386 -12.04 9.66 -14.71
CA ASN A 386 -13.46 9.32 -14.69
C ASN A 386 -13.73 7.87 -15.15
N GLY A 387 -12.72 7.00 -15.21
CA GLY A 387 -12.86 5.61 -15.68
C GLY A 387 -13.43 5.48 -17.10
N GLY A 388 -13.23 6.51 -17.95
CA GLY A 388 -13.72 6.55 -19.33
C GLY A 388 -15.21 6.83 -19.49
N LYS A 389 -15.92 7.09 -18.39
CA LYS A 389 -17.38 7.25 -18.33
C LYS A 389 -17.75 8.68 -17.93
N PRO A 390 -18.96 9.18 -18.26
CA PRO A 390 -19.46 10.41 -17.66
C PRO A 390 -19.42 10.36 -16.13
N LEU A 391 -19.30 11.54 -15.52
CA LEU A 391 -19.53 11.69 -14.09
C LEU A 391 -21.03 11.53 -13.81
N MET A 392 -21.34 10.86 -12.70
CA MET A 392 -22.69 10.63 -12.23
C MET A 392 -23.22 11.85 -11.47
N ASP A 393 -24.47 12.22 -11.74
CA ASP A 393 -25.21 13.16 -10.90
C ASP A 393 -25.59 12.54 -9.54
N LYS A 394 -26.10 13.36 -8.62
CA LYS A 394 -26.48 12.91 -7.27
C LYS A 394 -27.47 11.74 -7.28
N ASN A 395 -28.49 11.77 -8.12
CA ASN A 395 -29.52 10.73 -8.18
C ASN A 395 -28.93 9.43 -8.76
N GLN A 396 -28.01 9.54 -9.71
CA GLN A 396 -27.29 8.40 -10.30
C GLN A 396 -26.36 7.74 -9.28
N LEU A 397 -25.66 8.52 -8.45
CA LEU A 397 -24.85 8.02 -7.33
C LEU A 397 -25.72 7.32 -6.28
N GLU A 398 -26.77 7.99 -5.77
CA GLU A 398 -27.69 7.43 -4.77
C GLU A 398 -28.35 6.13 -5.27
N LYS A 399 -28.72 6.08 -6.56
CA LYS A 399 -29.25 4.87 -7.19
C LYS A 399 -28.22 3.73 -7.20
N ARG A 400 -27.01 3.97 -7.72
CA ARG A 400 -25.95 2.96 -7.83
C ARG A 400 -25.61 2.38 -6.45
N ASP A 401 -25.50 3.24 -5.44
CA ASP A 401 -25.09 2.86 -4.09
C ASP A 401 -26.20 2.05 -3.40
N ALA A 402 -27.48 2.38 -3.66
CA ALA A 402 -28.62 1.57 -3.23
C ALA A 402 -28.69 0.20 -3.94
N GLU A 403 -28.44 0.14 -5.26
CA GLU A 403 -28.40 -1.12 -6.03
C GLU A 403 -27.27 -2.04 -5.55
N MET A 404 -26.09 -1.49 -5.27
CA MET A 404 -24.98 -2.24 -4.67
C MET A 404 -25.27 -2.70 -3.24
N LEU A 405 -25.84 -1.84 -2.38
CA LEU A 405 -26.22 -2.22 -1.02
C LEU A 405 -27.29 -3.32 -1.01
N ALA A 406 -28.29 -3.24 -1.89
CA ALA A 406 -29.30 -4.29 -2.07
C ALA A 406 -28.68 -5.62 -2.53
N THR A 407 -27.68 -5.57 -3.42
CA THR A 407 -26.92 -6.75 -3.86
C THR A 407 -26.14 -7.39 -2.70
N ILE A 408 -25.45 -6.57 -1.89
CA ILE A 408 -24.70 -7.03 -0.71
C ILE A 408 -25.62 -7.67 0.33
N LEU A 409 -26.76 -7.02 0.64
CA LEU A 409 -27.74 -7.55 1.59
C LEU A 409 -28.38 -8.87 1.10
N THR A 410 -28.60 -9.01 -0.21
CA THR A 410 -29.12 -10.23 -0.82
C THR A 410 -28.11 -11.38 -0.70
N ARG A 411 -26.85 -11.17 -1.13
CA ARG A 411 -25.77 -12.16 -0.98
C ARG A 411 -25.54 -12.56 0.48
N LYS A 412 -25.61 -11.61 1.42
CA LYS A 412 -25.52 -11.88 2.87
C LYS A 412 -26.67 -12.77 3.36
N LYS A 413 -27.91 -12.45 2.99
CA LYS A 413 -29.08 -13.27 3.34
C LYS A 413 -28.94 -14.71 2.82
N GLU A 414 -28.58 -14.88 1.54
CA GLU A 414 -28.35 -16.20 0.96
C GLU A 414 -27.27 -16.99 1.70
N ARG A 415 -26.16 -16.34 2.09
CA ARG A 415 -25.10 -16.98 2.87
C ARG A 415 -25.62 -17.45 4.23
N ASP A 416 -26.29 -16.55 4.95
CA ASP A 416 -26.81 -16.83 6.29
C ASP A 416 -27.88 -17.94 6.25
N ASP A 417 -28.68 -18.03 5.16
CA ASP A 417 -29.64 -19.12 4.91
C ASP A 417 -28.94 -20.44 4.48
N ARG A 418 -27.91 -20.40 3.62
CA ARG A 418 -27.07 -21.57 3.28
C ARG A 418 -26.41 -22.17 4.54
N ASP A 419 -25.96 -21.34 5.48
CA ASP A 419 -25.34 -21.82 6.72
C ASP A 419 -26.36 -22.31 7.76
N ARG A 420 -27.59 -21.78 7.76
CA ARG A 420 -28.73 -22.38 8.50
C ARG A 420 -29.06 -23.77 7.96
N GLU A 421 -29.07 -23.96 6.64
CA GLU A 421 -29.26 -25.28 6.02
C GLU A 421 -28.16 -26.26 6.42
N LYS A 422 -26.88 -25.89 6.30
CA LYS A 422 -25.74 -26.75 6.72
C LYS A 422 -25.88 -27.18 8.19
N LYS A 423 -26.16 -26.23 9.09
CA LYS A 423 -26.36 -26.49 10.53
C LYS A 423 -27.57 -27.40 10.79
N THR A 424 -28.62 -27.31 9.98
CA THR A 424 -29.82 -28.16 10.09
C THR A 424 -29.54 -29.58 9.58
N LYS A 425 -28.88 -29.73 8.43
CA LYS A 425 -28.44 -31.02 7.87
C LYS A 425 -27.47 -31.75 8.81
N ALA A 426 -26.52 -31.02 9.41
CA ALA A 426 -25.59 -31.57 10.41
C ALA A 426 -26.31 -32.08 11.67
N LYS A 427 -27.28 -31.32 12.21
CA LYS A 427 -28.12 -31.77 13.35
C LYS A 427 -28.95 -33.00 13.00
N GLY A 428 -29.52 -33.07 11.79
CA GLY A 428 -30.28 -34.22 11.31
C GLY A 428 -29.43 -35.50 11.24
N LEU A 429 -28.20 -35.39 10.71
CA LEU A 429 -27.23 -36.50 10.69
C LEU A 429 -26.84 -36.94 12.11
N ALA A 430 -26.50 -36.01 13.00
CA ALA A 430 -26.15 -36.33 14.38
C ALA A 430 -27.28 -37.09 15.12
N ALA A 431 -28.54 -36.65 14.93
CA ALA A 431 -29.72 -37.30 15.51
C ALA A 431 -30.09 -38.65 14.87
N TRP A 432 -29.52 -38.98 13.70
CA TRP A 432 -29.61 -40.30 13.08
C TRP A 432 -28.53 -41.25 13.62
N PHE A 433 -27.29 -40.76 13.78
CA PHE A 433 -26.21 -41.54 14.39
C PHE A 433 -26.44 -41.82 15.88
N SER A 434 -27.12 -40.93 16.63
CA SER A 434 -27.50 -41.18 18.02
C SER A 434 -28.76 -42.06 18.21
N LYS A 435 -29.18 -42.78 17.17
CA LYS A 435 -30.32 -43.73 17.19
C LYS A 435 -29.95 -45.13 16.66
N LYS A 436 -28.65 -45.43 16.64
CA LYS A 436 -28.08 -46.77 16.47
C LYS A 436 -27.22 -47.09 17.69
#